data_AF-A0A7G6A982-F1
#
_entry.id   AF-A0A7G6A982-F1
#
_cell.length_a   1.000
_cell.length_b   1.000
_cell.length_c   1.000
_cell.angle_alpha   90.00
_cell.angle_beta   90.00
_cell.angle_gamma   90.00
#
_symmetry.space_group_name_H-M   'P 1'
#
loop_
_entity.id
_entity.type
_entity.pdbx_description
1 polymer ?
#
loop_
_entity_poly.entity_id
_entity_poly.type
_entity_poly.pdbx_seq_one_letter_code
_entity_poly.pdbx_strand_id
1 'polypeptide(L)'
;MTAWSVPDFGRRDLAGASQHPGPLGFLRKHLAGDYSLPRTYWLHLYFGNKIFETGSSVLLDTVMEDAPARYSSAAAVLVILLWYPFWAFMARGAWVSAGKHAARGGSSGWAAAARVAVVLGLVFQLFSVPESLRNLRDHWSQTGGQQPGPAPSFFLSTDGRTLSLHGGINDGIAAQLEAALARAPVVTTLMLASNGGWTYEGQKLGRLIAARGLNTHVETECSSACTLAYLAGKVRSAREGAHRAFTVSAQATARPPRWRCARPTASWA
;
A
#
# COMPACT_ATOMS: atom_id res chain seq x y z
N MET A 1 -68.86 -8.66 -8.89
CA MET A 1 -67.57 -9.38 -9.08
C MET A 1 -66.60 -8.40 -9.73
N THR A 2 -65.79 -7.73 -8.92
CA THR A 2 -64.78 -6.75 -9.37
C THR A 2 -63.49 -7.51 -9.69
N ALA A 3 -63.09 -7.49 -10.96
CA ALA A 3 -61.83 -8.06 -11.41
C ALA A 3 -60.67 -7.14 -11.00
N TRP A 4 -59.74 -7.68 -10.21
CA TRP A 4 -58.49 -7.01 -9.87
C TRP A 4 -57.50 -7.15 -11.03
N SER A 5 -57.05 -6.03 -11.57
CA SER A 5 -55.96 -6.00 -12.54
C SER A 5 -54.61 -6.18 -11.83
N VAL A 6 -53.90 -7.25 -12.17
CA VAL A 6 -52.53 -7.50 -11.71
C VAL A 6 -51.59 -6.52 -12.44
N PRO A 7 -50.73 -5.76 -11.75
CA PRO A 7 -49.78 -4.89 -12.45
C PRO A 7 -48.69 -5.72 -13.13
N ASP A 8 -48.53 -5.54 -14.45
CA ASP A 8 -47.50 -6.19 -15.26
C ASP A 8 -46.12 -5.57 -15.00
N PHE A 9 -45.44 -6.06 -13.95
CA PHE A 9 -44.09 -5.64 -13.57
C PHE A 9 -42.98 -6.27 -14.43
N GLY A 10 -43.29 -7.24 -15.31
CA GLY A 10 -42.27 -8.05 -16.00
C GLY A 10 -41.97 -7.65 -17.44
N ARG A 11 -42.89 -6.97 -18.14
CA ARG A 11 -42.79 -6.80 -19.60
C ARG A 11 -41.88 -5.66 -20.07
N ARG A 12 -41.58 -4.66 -19.22
CA ARG A 12 -40.76 -3.49 -19.61
C ARG A 12 -39.24 -3.73 -19.55
N ASP A 13 -38.79 -4.68 -18.74
CA ASP A 13 -37.36 -4.99 -18.60
C ASP A 13 -36.79 -5.75 -19.81
N LEU A 14 -37.65 -6.43 -20.58
CA LEU A 14 -37.25 -7.21 -21.76
C LEU A 14 -37.12 -6.36 -23.03
N ALA A 15 -37.78 -5.19 -23.11
CA ALA A 15 -37.73 -4.32 -24.30
C ALA A 15 -36.39 -3.55 -24.45
N GLY A 16 -35.59 -3.45 -23.38
CA GLY A 16 -34.26 -2.83 -23.39
C GLY A 16 -33.10 -3.81 -23.49
N ALA A 17 -33.36 -5.12 -23.51
CA ALA A 17 -32.32 -6.15 -23.43
C ALA A 17 -31.47 -6.28 -24.70
N SER A 18 -31.92 -5.73 -25.85
CA SER A 18 -31.29 -5.89 -27.17
C SER A 18 -30.53 -4.67 -27.70
N GLN A 19 -30.48 -3.53 -26.98
CA GLN A 19 -29.98 -2.27 -27.59
C GLN A 19 -28.44 -2.11 -27.60
N HIS A 20 -27.69 -2.99 -26.93
CA HIS A 20 -26.22 -2.89 -26.85
C HIS A 20 -25.51 -4.25 -27.03
N PRO A 21 -25.53 -4.86 -28.24
CA PRO A 21 -24.79 -6.09 -28.50
C PRO A 21 -23.27 -5.87 -28.56
N GLY A 22 -22.51 -6.90 -28.19
CA GLY A 22 -21.03 -6.95 -28.28
C GLY A 22 -20.27 -6.76 -26.95
N PRO A 23 -18.94 -6.90 -26.95
CA PRO A 23 -18.10 -6.91 -25.74
C PRO A 23 -18.12 -5.59 -24.96
N LEU A 24 -18.49 -4.48 -25.61
CA LEU A 24 -18.61 -3.15 -25.00
C LEU A 24 -20.04 -2.80 -24.54
N GLY A 25 -20.97 -3.77 -24.60
CA GLY A 25 -22.37 -3.55 -24.27
C GLY A 25 -22.59 -3.00 -22.86
N PHE A 26 -21.81 -3.47 -21.88
CA PHE A 26 -21.83 -2.93 -20.52
C PHE A 26 -21.47 -1.45 -20.47
N LEU A 27 -20.36 -1.04 -21.11
CA LEU A 27 -19.88 0.35 -21.05
C LEU A 27 -20.89 1.32 -21.67
N ARG A 28 -21.42 0.97 -22.85
CA ARG A 28 -22.43 1.77 -23.55
C ARG A 28 -23.69 1.91 -22.71
N LYS A 29 -24.20 0.79 -22.17
CA LYS A 29 -25.40 0.76 -21.31
C LYS A 29 -25.21 1.55 -20.01
N HIS A 30 -24.03 1.47 -19.41
CA HIS A 30 -23.68 2.23 -18.20
C HIS A 30 -23.59 3.74 -18.46
N LEU A 31 -22.88 4.16 -19.51
CA LEU A 31 -22.75 5.57 -19.87
C LEU A 31 -24.06 6.19 -20.37
N ALA A 32 -24.90 5.39 -21.03
CA ALA A 32 -26.26 5.77 -21.39
C ALA A 32 -27.18 5.86 -20.15
N GLY A 33 -26.83 5.26 -19.01
CA GLY A 33 -27.65 5.24 -17.80
C GLY A 33 -28.92 4.41 -17.93
N ASP A 34 -28.87 3.35 -18.76
CA ASP A 34 -30.01 2.48 -19.02
C ASP A 34 -30.23 1.46 -17.89
N TYR A 35 -29.24 1.27 -17.02
CA TYR A 35 -29.43 0.56 -15.76
C TYR A 35 -30.34 1.35 -14.80
N SER A 36 -30.96 0.66 -13.84
CA SER A 36 -31.76 1.31 -12.81
C SER A 36 -30.89 2.13 -11.86
N LEU A 37 -31.47 3.16 -11.23
CA LEU A 37 -30.75 4.02 -10.31
C LEU A 37 -30.19 3.26 -9.10
N PRO A 38 -30.96 2.39 -8.39
CA PRO A 38 -30.41 1.61 -7.28
C PRO A 38 -29.24 0.72 -7.69
N ARG A 39 -29.31 0.07 -8.86
CA ARG A 39 -28.21 -0.76 -9.38
C ARG A 39 -26.96 0.08 -9.64
N THR A 40 -27.11 1.19 -10.34
CA THR A 40 -25.97 2.01 -10.75
C THR A 40 -25.33 2.70 -9.54
N TYR A 41 -26.15 3.15 -8.59
CA TYR A 41 -25.67 3.77 -7.36
C TYR A 41 -24.97 2.76 -6.43
N TRP A 42 -25.62 1.64 -6.09
CA TRP A 42 -25.06 0.69 -5.12
C TRP A 42 -23.99 -0.20 -5.74
N LEU A 43 -24.29 -0.87 -6.85
CA LEU A 43 -23.37 -1.87 -7.41
C LEU A 43 -22.21 -1.23 -8.17
N HIS A 44 -22.50 -0.26 -9.04
CA HIS A 44 -21.44 0.30 -9.90
C HIS A 44 -20.66 1.38 -9.15
N LEU A 45 -21.33 2.36 -8.55
CA LEU A 45 -20.66 3.45 -7.86
C LEU A 45 -20.13 3.04 -6.47
N TYR A 46 -20.98 2.65 -5.52
CA TYR A 46 -20.52 2.37 -4.16
C TYR A 46 -19.62 1.12 -4.09
N PHE A 47 -20.13 -0.05 -4.50
CA PHE A 47 -19.36 -1.29 -4.45
C PHE A 47 -18.21 -1.31 -5.45
N GLY A 48 -18.38 -0.74 -6.65
CA GLY A 48 -17.27 -0.63 -7.61
C GLY A 48 -16.10 0.18 -7.05
N ASN A 49 -16.36 1.32 -6.40
CA ASN A 49 -15.30 2.08 -5.72
C ASN A 49 -14.68 1.30 -4.56
N LYS A 50 -15.49 0.60 -3.74
CA LYS A 50 -14.96 -0.20 -2.64
C LYS A 50 -14.08 -1.36 -3.10
N ILE A 51 -14.46 -2.03 -4.18
CA ILE A 51 -13.64 -3.09 -4.80
C ILE A 51 -12.32 -2.52 -5.32
N PHE A 52 -12.34 -1.37 -5.99
CA PHE A 52 -11.10 -0.74 -6.47
C PHE A 52 -10.20 -0.35 -5.29
N GLU A 53 -10.74 0.32 -4.29
CA GLU A 53 -10.03 0.76 -3.08
C GLU A 53 -9.37 -0.42 -2.37
N THR A 54 -10.15 -1.43 -1.97
CA THR A 54 -9.63 -2.62 -1.29
C THR A 54 -8.67 -3.43 -2.18
N GLY A 55 -9.00 -3.61 -3.46
CA GLY A 55 -8.15 -4.34 -4.40
C GLY A 55 -6.80 -3.67 -4.61
N SER A 56 -6.78 -2.34 -4.75
CA SER A 56 -5.55 -1.57 -4.88
C SER A 56 -4.70 -1.59 -3.60
N SER A 57 -5.32 -1.53 -2.42
CA SER A 57 -4.61 -1.66 -1.13
C SER A 57 -3.91 -3.01 -1.00
N VAL A 58 -4.63 -4.11 -1.25
CA VAL A 58 -4.07 -5.47 -1.19
C VAL A 58 -2.92 -5.64 -2.20
N LEU A 59 -3.10 -5.10 -3.41
CA LEU A 59 -2.05 -5.11 -4.44
C LEU A 59 -0.81 -4.35 -3.98
N LEU A 60 -0.97 -3.12 -3.49
CA LEU A 60 0.16 -2.29 -3.07
C LEU A 60 0.89 -2.90 -1.88
N ASP A 61 0.18 -3.42 -0.87
CA ASP A 61 0.78 -4.09 0.27
C ASP A 61 1.65 -5.28 -0.18
N THR A 62 1.11 -6.12 -1.07
CA THR A 62 1.82 -7.29 -1.62
C THR A 62 3.09 -6.86 -2.38
N VAL A 63 2.98 -5.86 -3.26
CA VAL A 63 4.13 -5.40 -4.06
C VAL A 63 5.15 -4.66 -3.19
N MET A 64 4.74 -3.97 -2.13
CA MET A 64 5.67 -3.32 -1.20
C MET A 64 6.46 -4.31 -0.34
N GLU A 65 5.89 -5.49 -0.07
CA GLU A 65 6.57 -6.54 0.68
C GLU A 65 7.55 -7.33 -0.18
N ASP A 66 7.14 -7.71 -1.39
CA ASP A 66 7.87 -8.70 -2.19
C ASP A 66 8.71 -8.11 -3.32
N ALA A 67 8.58 -6.81 -3.61
CA ALA A 67 9.26 -6.18 -4.75
C ALA A 67 10.17 -5.01 -4.33
N PRO A 68 11.23 -4.76 -5.12
CA PRO A 68 12.01 -3.53 -5.04
C PRO A 68 11.13 -2.27 -5.14
N ALA A 69 11.54 -1.21 -4.45
CA ALA A 69 10.77 0.04 -4.31
C ALA A 69 10.36 0.67 -5.65
N ARG A 70 11.18 0.53 -6.70
CA ARG A 70 10.84 1.00 -8.05
C ARG A 70 9.55 0.38 -8.60
N TYR A 71 9.31 -0.91 -8.34
CA TYR A 71 8.12 -1.60 -8.83
C TYR A 71 6.90 -1.26 -7.97
N SER A 72 7.08 -1.17 -6.66
CA SER A 72 6.02 -0.73 -5.74
C SER A 72 5.58 0.70 -6.04
N SER A 73 6.52 1.59 -6.36
CA SER A 73 6.21 2.96 -6.77
C SER A 73 5.59 3.06 -8.16
N ALA A 74 6.01 2.23 -9.12
CA ALA A 74 5.33 2.14 -10.41
C ALA A 74 3.88 1.66 -10.26
N ALA A 75 3.63 0.68 -9.38
CA ALA A 75 2.29 0.21 -9.06
C ALA A 75 1.44 1.32 -8.42
N ALA A 76 2.00 2.08 -7.47
CA ALA A 76 1.32 3.22 -6.85
C ALA A 76 0.95 4.31 -7.87
N VAL A 77 1.87 4.66 -8.78
CA VAL A 77 1.61 5.59 -9.89
C VAL A 77 0.44 5.10 -10.74
N LEU A 78 0.45 3.82 -11.14
CA LEU A 78 -0.64 3.24 -11.94
C LEU A 78 -1.99 3.29 -11.21
N VAL A 79 -2.02 2.97 -9.91
CA VAL A 79 -3.25 3.05 -9.10
C VAL A 79 -3.80 4.48 -9.08
N ILE A 80 -2.95 5.49 -8.86
CA ILE A 80 -3.36 6.90 -8.85
C ILE A 80 -3.91 7.33 -10.22
N LEU A 81 -3.23 6.94 -11.30
CA LEU A 81 -3.65 7.28 -12.68
C LEU A 81 -4.96 6.61 -13.08
N LEU A 82 -5.24 5.41 -12.56
CA LEU A 82 -6.47 4.66 -12.86
C LEU A 82 -7.65 5.09 -11.97
N TRP A 83 -7.40 5.59 -10.76
CA TRP A 83 -8.44 5.95 -9.80
C TRP A 83 -9.41 7.02 -10.34
N TYR A 84 -8.88 8.15 -10.82
CA TYR A 84 -9.73 9.28 -11.24
C TYR A 84 -10.59 8.96 -12.47
N PRO A 85 -10.06 8.34 -13.56
CA PRO A 85 -10.87 7.90 -14.68
C PRO A 85 -11.93 6.86 -14.28
N PHE A 86 -11.56 5.90 -13.42
CA PHE A 86 -12.48 4.88 -12.92
C PHE A 86 -13.65 5.50 -12.15
N TRP A 87 -13.35 6.38 -11.18
CA TRP A 87 -14.36 7.08 -10.41
C TRP A 87 -15.26 7.93 -11.29
N ALA A 88 -14.69 8.70 -12.24
CA ALA A 88 -15.44 9.54 -13.17
C ALA A 88 -16.39 8.71 -14.04
N PHE A 89 -15.94 7.54 -14.53
CA PHE A 89 -16.77 6.60 -15.28
C PHE A 89 -17.96 6.10 -14.44
N MET A 90 -17.72 5.70 -13.19
CA MET A 90 -18.79 5.23 -12.28
C MET A 90 -19.79 6.34 -11.94
N ALA A 91 -19.28 7.53 -11.59
CA ALA A 91 -20.08 8.70 -11.26
C ALA A 91 -20.94 9.15 -12.44
N ARG A 92 -20.39 9.14 -13.66
CA ARG A 92 -21.09 9.52 -14.88
C ARG A 92 -22.29 8.60 -15.19
N GLY A 93 -22.16 7.30 -14.95
CA GLY A 93 -23.28 6.37 -15.09
C GLY A 93 -24.39 6.64 -14.08
N ALA A 94 -24.03 6.81 -12.81
CA ALA A 94 -24.99 7.13 -11.75
C ALA A 94 -25.73 8.45 -12.01
N TRP A 95 -24.99 9.48 -12.45
CA TRP A 95 -25.55 10.80 -12.78
C TRP A 95 -26.63 10.74 -13.86
N VAL A 96 -26.37 10.02 -14.96
CA VAL A 96 -27.35 9.91 -16.06
C VAL A 96 -28.48 8.97 -15.73
N SER A 97 -28.23 7.86 -15.02
CA SER A 97 -29.31 7.01 -14.54
C SER A 97 -30.26 7.77 -13.61
N ALA A 98 -29.74 8.67 -12.76
CA ALA A 98 -30.55 9.53 -11.91
C ALA A 98 -31.41 10.50 -12.73
N GLY A 99 -30.86 11.09 -13.79
CA GLY A 99 -31.61 11.96 -14.70
C GLY A 99 -32.79 11.27 -15.41
N LYS A 100 -32.67 9.97 -15.68
CA LYS A 100 -33.74 9.16 -16.28
C LYS A 100 -34.67 8.53 -15.24
N HIS A 101 -34.43 8.69 -13.93
CA HIS A 101 -35.13 7.90 -12.91
C HIS A 101 -36.61 8.26 -12.76
N ALA A 102 -36.93 9.56 -12.68
CA ALA A 102 -38.32 10.03 -12.56
C ALA A 102 -39.16 9.70 -13.80
N ALA A 103 -38.59 9.86 -15.00
CA ALA A 103 -39.24 9.49 -16.26
C ALA A 103 -39.55 7.98 -16.37
N ARG A 104 -38.84 7.14 -15.62
CA ARG A 104 -39.07 5.70 -15.53
C ARG A 104 -40.07 5.31 -14.41
N GLY A 105 -40.75 6.28 -13.80
CA GLY A 105 -41.69 6.06 -12.71
C GLY A 105 -41.06 5.99 -11.31
N GLY A 106 -39.78 6.32 -11.19
CA GLY A 106 -39.07 6.40 -9.91
C GLY A 106 -39.32 7.71 -9.15
N SER A 107 -38.90 7.78 -7.90
CA SER A 107 -39.08 9.00 -7.09
C SER A 107 -38.06 10.09 -7.45
N SER A 108 -38.54 11.33 -7.61
CA SER A 108 -37.67 12.48 -7.86
C SER A 108 -36.75 12.79 -6.67
N GLY A 109 -37.20 12.52 -5.44
CA GLY A 109 -36.40 12.68 -4.23
C GLY A 109 -35.17 11.78 -4.21
N TRP A 110 -35.32 10.50 -4.57
CA TRP A 110 -34.17 9.58 -4.67
C TRP A 110 -33.20 9.99 -5.79
N ALA A 111 -33.72 10.44 -6.92
CA ALA A 111 -32.89 10.95 -8.01
C ALA A 111 -32.07 12.18 -7.58
N ALA A 112 -32.68 13.11 -6.83
CA ALA A 112 -32.01 14.28 -6.29
C ALA A 112 -30.93 13.88 -5.26
N ALA A 113 -31.26 13.00 -4.31
CA ALA A 113 -30.31 12.51 -3.32
C ALA A 113 -29.08 11.85 -3.96
N ALA A 114 -29.29 11.00 -4.98
CA ALA A 114 -28.19 10.38 -5.72
C ALA A 114 -27.30 11.41 -6.43
N ARG A 115 -27.88 12.47 -7.03
CA ARG A 115 -27.10 13.55 -7.65
C ARG A 115 -26.31 14.36 -6.62
N VAL A 116 -26.90 14.69 -5.48
CA VAL A 116 -26.21 15.37 -4.37
C VAL A 116 -25.03 14.52 -3.91
N ALA A 117 -25.22 13.21 -3.71
CA ALA A 117 -24.13 12.31 -3.34
C ALA A 117 -22.99 12.29 -4.37
N VAL A 118 -23.30 12.29 -5.68
CA VAL A 118 -22.27 12.37 -6.74
C VAL A 118 -21.52 13.71 -6.70
N VAL A 119 -22.20 14.83 -6.47
CA VAL A 119 -21.55 16.15 -6.33
C VAL A 119 -20.65 16.19 -5.09
N LEU A 120 -21.13 15.68 -3.95
CA LEU A 120 -20.32 15.59 -2.74
C LEU A 120 -19.07 14.72 -2.96
N GLY A 121 -19.21 13.60 -3.67
CA GLY A 121 -18.07 12.77 -4.06
C GLY A 121 -17.09 13.51 -4.97
N LEU A 122 -17.57 14.31 -5.93
CA LEU A 122 -16.71 15.14 -6.78
C LEU A 122 -15.93 16.18 -5.96
N VAL A 123 -16.61 16.86 -5.03
CA VAL A 123 -16.01 17.84 -4.13
C VAL A 123 -14.93 17.18 -3.27
N PHE A 124 -15.21 16.02 -2.67
CA PHE A 124 -14.23 15.24 -1.93
C PHE A 124 -13.02 14.89 -2.80
N GLN A 125 -13.23 14.47 -4.05
CA GLN A 125 -12.13 14.19 -4.98
C GLN A 125 -11.31 15.43 -5.33
N LEU A 126 -11.92 16.60 -5.47
CA LEU A 126 -11.17 17.84 -5.71
C LEU A 126 -10.30 18.22 -4.50
N PHE A 127 -10.79 18.01 -3.28
CA PHE A 127 -9.99 18.21 -2.07
C PHE A 127 -8.82 17.21 -1.93
N SER A 128 -8.93 16.01 -2.52
CA SER A 128 -7.85 15.00 -2.49
C SER A 128 -6.76 15.21 -3.55
N VAL A 129 -6.99 16.05 -4.57
CA VAL A 129 -6.04 16.28 -5.68
C VAL A 129 -4.67 16.76 -5.20
N PRO A 130 -4.52 17.74 -4.30
CA PRO A 130 -3.20 18.22 -3.89
C PRO A 130 -2.35 17.12 -3.24
N GLU A 131 -2.97 16.27 -2.42
CA GLU A 131 -2.29 15.13 -1.81
C GLU A 131 -1.92 14.07 -2.85
N SER A 132 -2.84 13.77 -3.76
CA SER A 132 -2.60 12.78 -4.82
C SER A 132 -1.50 13.21 -5.78
N LEU A 133 -1.37 14.51 -6.07
CA LEU A 133 -0.27 15.05 -6.87
C LEU A 133 1.08 15.00 -6.14
N ARG A 134 1.11 15.20 -4.82
CA ARG A 134 2.33 15.00 -4.01
C ARG A 134 2.75 13.53 -4.04
N ASN A 135 1.83 12.61 -3.74
CA ASN A 135 2.09 11.17 -3.76
C ASN A 135 2.54 10.71 -5.15
N LEU A 136 1.87 11.18 -6.21
CA LEU A 136 2.25 10.87 -7.59
C LEU A 136 3.69 11.34 -7.89
N ARG A 137 4.05 12.55 -7.48
CA ARG A 137 5.41 13.09 -7.67
C ARG A 137 6.46 12.25 -6.91
N ASP A 138 6.18 11.91 -5.66
CA ASP A 138 7.11 11.18 -4.81
C ASP A 138 7.35 9.78 -5.37
N HIS A 139 6.28 9.05 -5.71
CA HIS A 139 6.41 7.73 -6.35
C HIS A 139 7.06 7.83 -7.74
N TRP A 140 6.71 8.83 -8.54
CA TRP A 140 7.36 9.06 -9.84
C TRP A 140 8.87 9.24 -9.69
N SER A 141 9.31 10.06 -8.72
CA SER A 141 10.74 10.27 -8.47
C SER A 141 11.47 8.96 -8.11
N GLN A 142 10.83 8.09 -7.32
CA GLN A 142 11.37 6.80 -6.91
C GLN A 142 11.47 5.81 -8.08
N THR A 143 10.53 5.85 -9.04
CA THR A 143 10.68 5.06 -10.28
C THR A 143 11.93 5.45 -11.06
N GLY A 144 12.35 6.72 -10.98
CA GLY A 144 13.61 7.24 -11.51
C GLY A 144 14.85 6.91 -10.67
N GLY A 145 14.71 6.17 -9.57
CA GLY A 145 15.82 5.72 -8.74
C GLY A 145 16.17 6.62 -7.55
N GLN A 146 15.37 7.66 -7.25
CA GLN A 146 15.51 8.40 -5.99
C GLN A 146 15.36 7.46 -4.78
N GLN A 147 16.29 7.58 -3.83
CA GLN A 147 16.35 6.75 -2.63
C GLN A 147 16.16 7.61 -1.38
N PRO A 148 15.54 7.08 -0.31
CA PRO A 148 15.35 7.81 0.93
C PRO A 148 16.66 7.94 1.70
N GLY A 149 16.92 9.14 2.22
CA GLY A 149 18.08 9.39 3.07
C GLY A 149 19.44 9.34 2.34
N PRO A 150 20.54 9.49 3.09
CA PRO A 150 21.89 9.46 2.52
C PRO A 150 22.25 8.06 2.00
N ALA A 151 23.16 8.02 1.02
CA ALA A 151 23.66 6.75 0.48
C ALA A 151 24.31 5.89 1.58
N PRO A 152 24.14 4.56 1.52
CA PRO A 152 24.73 3.68 2.51
C PRO A 152 26.24 3.63 2.41
N SER A 153 26.90 3.50 3.56
CA SER A 153 28.36 3.37 3.66
C SER A 153 28.75 2.37 4.75
N PHE A 154 29.88 1.70 4.53
CA PHE A 154 30.44 0.71 5.44
C PHE A 154 31.83 1.11 5.92
N PHE A 155 32.07 1.06 7.22
CA PHE A 155 33.37 1.34 7.83
C PHE A 155 33.82 0.15 8.67
N LEU A 156 35.04 -0.34 8.42
CA LEU A 156 35.62 -1.40 9.22
C LEU A 156 36.33 -0.79 10.44
N SER A 157 36.10 -1.36 11.62
CA SER A 157 36.81 -0.98 12.83
C SER A 157 38.31 -1.30 12.74
N THR A 158 39.11 -0.63 13.56
CA THR A 158 40.56 -0.81 13.62
C THR A 158 40.97 -2.25 13.99
N ASP A 159 40.16 -2.93 14.79
CA ASP A 159 40.37 -4.34 15.18
C ASP A 159 39.88 -5.35 14.11
N GLY A 160 39.25 -4.88 13.03
CA GLY A 160 38.71 -5.71 11.94
C GLY A 160 37.51 -6.58 12.32
N ARG A 161 36.93 -6.42 13.52
CA ARG A 161 35.85 -7.28 14.03
C ARG A 161 34.46 -6.70 13.87
N THR A 162 34.36 -5.39 13.74
CA THR A 162 33.09 -4.66 13.64
C THR A 162 33.01 -3.93 12.32
N LEU A 163 31.92 -4.14 11.61
CA LEU A 163 31.58 -3.37 10.42
C LEU A 163 30.44 -2.41 10.77
N SER A 164 30.61 -1.13 10.50
CA SER A 164 29.62 -0.10 10.79
C SER A 164 28.87 0.27 9.52
N LEU A 165 27.54 0.13 9.55
CA LEU A 165 26.62 0.58 8.51
C LEU A 165 26.04 1.94 8.88
N HIS A 166 26.30 2.92 8.02
CA HIS A 166 25.71 4.26 8.11
C HIS A 166 24.83 4.56 6.88
N GLY A 167 23.79 5.36 7.09
CA GLY A 167 22.94 5.89 6.02
C GLY A 167 21.66 5.09 5.77
N GLY A 168 21.03 5.29 4.62
CA GLY A 168 19.72 4.70 4.29
C GLY A 168 19.78 3.21 3.95
N ILE A 169 18.73 2.48 4.31
CA ILE A 169 18.49 1.09 3.91
C ILE A 169 17.89 1.07 2.50
N ASN A 170 18.77 1.19 1.51
CA ASN A 170 18.39 1.49 0.12
C ASN A 170 18.78 0.35 -0.83
N ASP A 171 18.40 0.50 -2.11
CA ASP A 171 18.64 -0.50 -3.14
C ASP A 171 20.12 -0.97 -3.17
N GLY A 172 20.30 -2.29 -3.11
CA GLY A 172 21.62 -2.91 -3.23
C GLY A 172 22.42 -2.99 -1.92
N ILE A 173 21.86 -2.55 -0.78
CA ILE A 173 22.54 -2.56 0.52
C ILE A 173 23.06 -3.96 0.91
N ALA A 174 22.28 -5.01 0.65
CA ALA A 174 22.67 -6.37 0.96
C ALA A 174 23.90 -6.82 0.15
N ALA A 175 23.96 -6.47 -1.14
CA ALA A 175 25.12 -6.78 -1.98
C ALA A 175 26.37 -6.01 -1.53
N GLN A 176 26.20 -4.76 -1.10
CA GLN A 176 27.29 -3.96 -0.54
C GLN A 176 27.81 -4.55 0.77
N LEU A 177 26.92 -4.99 1.66
CA LEU A 177 27.32 -5.69 2.89
C LEU A 177 28.07 -6.99 2.55
N GLU A 178 27.57 -7.79 1.62
CA GLU A 178 28.23 -9.02 1.20
C GLU A 178 29.65 -8.77 0.66
N ALA A 179 29.82 -7.76 -0.19
CA ALA A 179 31.13 -7.35 -0.70
C ALA A 179 32.06 -6.78 0.40
N ALA A 180 31.52 -6.10 1.41
CA ALA A 180 32.29 -5.66 2.57
C ALA A 180 32.77 -6.85 3.43
N LEU A 181 31.88 -7.81 3.70
CA LEU A 181 32.20 -9.01 4.48
C LEU A 181 33.19 -9.93 3.75
N ALA A 182 33.12 -10.02 2.41
CA ALA A 182 34.09 -10.78 1.62
C ALA A 182 35.52 -10.25 1.78
N ARG A 183 35.68 -8.94 2.00
CA ARG A 183 36.98 -8.28 2.25
C ARG A 183 37.42 -8.33 3.71
N ALA A 184 36.51 -8.63 4.63
CA ALA A 184 36.75 -8.66 6.07
C ALA A 184 36.11 -9.90 6.71
N PRO A 185 36.63 -11.12 6.43
CA PRO A 185 35.99 -12.38 6.83
C PRO A 185 35.94 -12.62 8.35
N VAL A 186 36.70 -11.85 9.13
CA VAL A 186 36.77 -11.94 10.60
C VAL A 186 35.68 -11.11 11.29
N VAL A 187 34.93 -10.30 10.54
CA VAL A 187 33.84 -9.48 11.09
C VAL A 187 32.80 -10.37 11.76
N THR A 188 32.46 -10.04 13.00
CA THR A 188 31.46 -10.75 13.81
C THR A 188 30.30 -9.87 14.24
N THR A 189 30.44 -8.54 14.16
CA THR A 189 29.43 -7.57 14.59
C THR A 189 29.17 -6.55 13.50
N LEU A 190 27.89 -6.30 13.21
CA LEU A 190 27.40 -5.20 12.39
C LEU A 190 26.86 -4.09 13.31
N MET A 191 27.53 -2.94 13.35
CA MET A 191 27.03 -1.75 14.03
C MET A 191 26.09 -0.98 13.08
N LEU A 192 24.92 -0.60 13.57
CA LEU A 192 23.83 0.01 12.80
C LEU A 192 23.64 1.46 13.23
N ALA A 193 23.67 2.36 12.25
CA ALA A 193 23.38 3.79 12.38
C ALA A 193 22.54 4.25 11.18
N SER A 194 21.22 4.02 11.24
CA SER A 194 20.32 4.26 10.10
C SER A 194 18.92 4.69 10.54
N ASN A 195 18.38 5.70 9.87
CA ASN A 195 16.98 6.14 10.02
C ASN A 195 15.98 5.26 9.24
N GLY A 196 16.45 4.21 8.55
CA GLY A 196 15.63 3.28 7.79
C GLY A 196 15.73 3.48 6.28
N GLY A 197 14.67 3.13 5.56
CA GLY A 197 14.64 3.09 4.11
C GLY A 197 13.59 2.11 3.62
N TRP A 198 13.89 1.35 2.56
CA TRP A 198 12.98 0.38 1.97
C TRP A 198 12.88 -0.90 2.80
N THR A 199 11.65 -1.27 3.18
CA THR A 199 11.36 -2.50 3.92
C THR A 199 11.90 -3.74 3.21
N TYR A 200 11.69 -3.84 1.88
CA TYR A 200 12.22 -4.94 1.05
C TYR A 200 13.75 -5.09 1.17
N GLU A 201 14.49 -3.98 1.15
CA GLU A 201 15.95 -4.00 1.31
C GLU A 201 16.37 -4.29 2.75
N GLY A 202 15.60 -3.83 3.74
CA GLY A 202 15.78 -4.19 5.15
C GLY A 202 15.61 -5.69 5.42
N GLN A 203 14.61 -6.33 4.78
CA GLN A 203 14.43 -7.77 4.85
C GLN A 203 15.59 -8.53 4.18
N LYS A 204 16.04 -8.09 3.00
CA LYS A 204 17.22 -8.68 2.33
C LYS A 204 18.47 -8.57 3.20
N LEU A 205 18.69 -7.41 3.79
CA LEU A 205 19.80 -7.17 4.71
C LEU A 205 19.72 -8.09 5.93
N GLY A 206 18.53 -8.21 6.54
CA GLY A 206 18.27 -9.12 7.65
C GLY A 206 18.54 -10.60 7.30
N ARG A 207 18.10 -11.06 6.13
CA ARG A 207 18.39 -12.43 5.65
C ARG A 207 19.89 -12.69 5.54
N LEU A 208 20.65 -11.73 4.99
CA LEU A 208 22.10 -11.84 4.89
C LEU A 208 22.78 -11.85 6.27
N ILE A 209 22.36 -10.98 7.19
CA ILE A 209 22.86 -10.94 8.58
C ILE A 209 22.65 -12.29 9.27
N ALA A 210 21.44 -12.84 9.18
CA ALA A 210 21.09 -14.12 9.75
C ALA A 210 21.91 -15.27 9.12
N ALA A 211 22.05 -15.28 7.79
CA ALA A 211 22.83 -16.30 7.07
C ALA A 211 24.32 -16.28 7.44
N ARG A 212 24.88 -15.10 7.74
CA ARG A 212 26.28 -14.92 8.16
C ARG A 212 26.47 -15.06 9.69
N GLY A 213 25.39 -15.20 10.46
CA GLY A 213 25.44 -15.35 11.92
C GLY A 213 26.02 -14.13 12.64
N LEU A 214 25.88 -12.93 12.06
CA LEU A 214 26.45 -11.70 12.62
C LEU A 214 25.71 -11.26 13.89
N ASN A 215 26.44 -10.67 14.83
CA ASN A 215 25.85 -9.87 15.90
C ASN A 215 25.44 -8.50 15.36
N THR A 216 24.48 -7.84 15.99
CA THR A 216 24.06 -6.49 15.61
C THR A 216 24.10 -5.57 16.83
N HIS A 217 24.69 -4.39 16.65
CA HIS A 217 24.78 -3.37 17.67
C HIS A 217 24.15 -2.06 17.18
N VAL A 218 23.37 -1.36 17.99
CA VAL A 218 22.88 0.00 17.68
C VAL A 218 23.61 1.01 18.56
N GLU A 219 24.41 1.87 17.94
CA GLU A 219 25.19 2.89 18.65
C GLU A 219 24.38 4.17 18.85
N THR A 220 23.75 4.68 17.79
CA THR A 220 23.00 5.96 17.80
C THR A 220 21.53 5.75 17.51
N GLU A 221 21.22 5.28 16.29
CA GLU A 221 19.86 5.14 15.81
C GLU A 221 19.69 3.91 14.91
N CYS A 222 18.56 3.21 15.08
CA CYS A 222 18.08 2.23 14.11
C CYS A 222 16.55 2.27 14.05
N SER A 223 16.02 2.88 12.99
CA SER A 223 14.59 3.18 12.83
C SER A 223 13.99 2.54 11.57
N SER A 224 12.67 2.30 11.56
CA SER A 224 11.94 1.78 10.39
C SER A 224 12.58 0.50 9.82
N ALA A 225 12.89 0.44 8.53
CA ALA A 225 13.50 -0.72 7.87
C ALA A 225 14.84 -1.19 8.50
N CYS A 226 15.60 -0.31 9.17
CA CYS A 226 16.83 -0.71 9.88
C CYS A 226 16.53 -1.74 10.97
N THR A 227 15.36 -1.64 11.62
CA THR A 227 14.99 -2.55 12.71
C THR A 227 14.91 -4.00 12.25
N LEU A 228 14.62 -4.26 10.97
CA LEU A 228 14.64 -5.60 10.38
C LEU A 228 16.06 -6.19 10.35
N ALA A 229 17.06 -5.36 10.05
CA ALA A 229 18.46 -5.75 10.09
C ALA A 229 18.93 -5.99 11.53
N TYR A 230 18.58 -5.09 12.46
CA TYR A 230 18.89 -5.25 13.89
C TYR A 230 18.29 -6.54 14.47
N LEU A 231 17.02 -6.82 14.17
CA LEU A 231 16.33 -7.98 14.73
C LEU A 231 16.87 -9.32 14.21
N ALA A 232 17.56 -9.32 13.07
CA ALA A 232 18.16 -10.51 12.48
C ALA A 232 19.51 -10.91 13.12
N GLY A 233 20.09 -10.08 13.99
CA GLY A 233 21.36 -10.36 14.64
C GLY A 233 21.30 -11.56 15.60
N LYS A 234 22.36 -12.37 15.59
CA LYS A 234 22.55 -13.51 16.50
C LYS A 234 22.55 -13.07 17.95
N VAL A 235 23.37 -12.08 18.28
CA VAL A 235 23.32 -11.32 19.54
C VAL A 235 22.99 -9.88 19.21
N ARG A 236 22.06 -9.31 19.97
CA ARG A 236 21.51 -7.96 19.77
C ARG A 236 21.86 -7.10 20.96
N SER A 237 22.54 -5.99 20.72
CA SER A 237 22.87 -5.00 21.76
C SER A 237 22.60 -3.60 21.25
N ALA A 238 22.39 -2.67 22.18
CA ALA A 238 22.24 -1.26 21.85
C ALA A 238 22.82 -0.44 22.99
N ARG A 239 23.40 0.71 22.65
CA ARG A 239 23.85 1.67 23.64
C ARG A 239 22.66 2.19 24.48
N GLU A 240 22.92 2.48 25.74
CA GLU A 240 21.95 3.17 26.60
C GLU A 240 21.60 4.54 26.00
N GLY A 241 20.31 4.82 25.82
CA GLY A 241 19.83 6.02 25.13
C GLY A 241 19.79 5.94 23.59
N ALA A 242 20.21 4.83 22.98
CA ALA A 242 20.10 4.67 21.52
C ALA A 242 18.63 4.68 21.07
N HIS A 243 18.33 5.50 20.05
CA HIS A 243 16.98 5.65 19.51
C HIS A 243 16.63 4.45 18.64
N ARG A 244 15.52 3.79 18.98
CA ARG A 244 14.94 2.68 18.21
C ARG A 244 13.48 2.98 17.97
N ALA A 245 13.14 3.42 16.76
CA ALA A 245 11.76 3.63 16.36
C ALA A 245 11.27 2.40 15.59
N PHE A 246 10.37 1.63 16.20
CA PHE A 246 9.69 0.52 15.55
C PHE A 246 8.44 1.04 14.85
N THR A 247 8.41 0.94 13.52
CA THR A 247 7.16 1.06 12.77
C THR A 247 6.58 -0.35 12.67
N VAL A 248 5.44 -0.60 13.32
CA VAL A 248 4.68 -1.84 13.10
C VAL A 248 4.05 -1.72 11.71
N SER A 249 4.58 -2.43 10.71
CA SER A 249 3.74 -2.79 9.57
C SER A 249 2.68 -3.75 10.12
N ALA A 250 1.40 -3.51 9.81
CA ALA A 250 0.24 -4.16 10.44
C ALA A 250 0.18 -5.70 10.27
N GLN A 251 1.22 -6.34 9.73
CA GLN A 251 1.24 -7.74 9.34
C GLN A 251 2.48 -8.51 9.82
N ALA A 252 3.10 -8.14 10.95
CA ALA A 252 4.04 -9.04 11.64
C ALA A 252 3.30 -10.29 12.17
N THR A 253 2.90 -11.18 11.27
CA THR A 253 2.26 -12.48 11.55
C THR A 253 3.29 -13.60 11.78
N ALA A 254 4.59 -13.27 11.73
CA ALA A 254 5.64 -14.19 12.14
C ALA A 254 5.51 -14.47 13.65
N ARG A 255 5.15 -15.71 13.98
CA ARG A 255 5.07 -16.22 15.35
C ARG A 255 6.40 -15.87 16.06
N PRO A 256 6.40 -15.06 17.13
CA PRO A 256 7.65 -14.65 17.76
C PRO A 256 8.35 -15.89 18.33
N PRO A 257 9.69 -16.00 18.21
CA PRO A 257 10.44 -17.03 18.93
C PRO A 257 10.13 -16.92 20.42
N ARG A 258 10.02 -18.06 21.13
CA ARG A 258 9.85 -18.06 22.58
C ARG A 258 11.13 -17.54 23.24
N TRP A 259 11.17 -16.23 23.50
CA TRP A 259 12.26 -15.61 24.25
C TRP A 259 12.08 -15.87 25.75
N ARG A 260 13.03 -16.56 26.38
CA ARG A 260 13.16 -16.57 27.84
C ARG A 260 14.01 -15.35 28.21
N CYS A 261 13.42 -14.41 28.94
CA CYS A 261 14.20 -13.38 29.61
C CYS A 261 15.06 -14.04 30.70
N ALA A 262 16.38 -14.01 30.53
CA ALA A 262 17.29 -14.35 31.61
C ALA A 262 17.22 -13.21 32.65
N ARG A 263 16.79 -13.53 33.88
CA ARG A 263 16.88 -12.59 35.01
C ARG A 263 18.34 -12.50 35.44
N PRO A 264 18.90 -11.30 35.70
CA PRO A 264 20.18 -11.20 36.37
C PRO A 264 20.01 -11.72 37.81
N THR A 265 20.82 -12.69 38.20
CA THR A 265 20.98 -13.06 39.61
C THR A 265 21.85 -12.01 40.27
N ALA A 266 21.23 -11.04 40.95
CA ALA A 266 21.95 -10.18 41.88
C ALA A 266 22.22 -10.98 43.16
N SER A 267 23.48 -11.37 43.36
CA SER A 267 24.01 -11.71 44.68
C SER A 267 25.04 -10.65 45.03
N TRP A 268 24.64 -9.70 45.87
CA TRP A 268 25.58 -8.89 46.64
C TRP A 268 25.68 -9.54 48.01
N ALA A 269 26.86 -10.02 48.36
CA ALA A 269 27.31 -10.37 49.70
C ALA A 269 28.74 -9.84 49.83
#